data_AF-A0A5B7B7I8-F1
#
_entry.id   AF-A0A5B7B7I8-F1
#
_cell.length_a   1.000
_cell.length_b   1.000
_cell.length_c   1.000
_cell.angle_alpha   90.00
_cell.angle_beta   90.00
_cell.angle_gamma   90.00
#
_symmetry.space_group_name_H-M   'P 1'
#
loop_
_entity.id
_entity.type
_entity.pdbx_description
1 polymer ?
#
loop_
_entity_poly.entity_id
_entity_poly.type
_entity_poly.pdbx_seq_one_letter_code
_entity_poly.pdbx_strand_id
1 'polypeptide(L)'
;MPKAETLPKETPKEKPKAPSPPQSKPSATEPQLPPKERERRVPMTRLRKRVATRLKDSQNTFAMLTTFNEVDMTNLMKLRSDYKDAFVEKHGVKLGLMSGFIKAAVSGLQNQPIINAVIDGD
;
A
#
# COMPACT_ATOMS: atom_id res chain seq x y z
N MET A 1 -5.17 19.84 64.82
CA MET A 1 -5.10 18.97 63.62
C MET A 1 -5.03 17.54 64.13
N PRO A 2 -5.98 16.66 63.78
CA PRO A 2 -6.00 15.92 62.49
C PRO A 2 -7.44 15.75 61.94
N LYS A 3 -7.77 15.73 60.64
CA LYS A 3 -7.48 14.82 59.52
C LYS A 3 -7.98 13.36 59.73
N ALA A 4 -9.09 12.99 59.08
CA ALA A 4 -9.16 11.92 58.05
C ALA A 4 -10.62 11.48 57.74
N GLU A 5 -10.88 11.38 56.42
CA GLU A 5 -11.74 10.40 55.72
C GLU A 5 -13.25 10.30 56.00
N THR A 6 -14.06 10.70 55.01
CA THR A 6 -14.82 9.78 54.14
C THR A 6 -15.56 10.56 53.04
N LEU A 7 -15.41 10.12 51.78
CA LEU A 7 -16.09 10.65 50.60
C LEU A 7 -17.41 9.87 50.33
N PRO A 8 -18.35 10.46 49.55
CA PRO A 8 -19.80 10.34 49.76
C PRO A 8 -20.51 9.47 48.72
N LYS A 9 -21.69 8.92 49.06
CA LYS A 9 -22.68 8.50 48.06
C LYS A 9 -24.06 8.23 48.67
N GLU A 10 -25.02 9.14 48.44
CA GLU A 10 -26.45 8.80 48.44
C GLU A 10 -27.25 9.72 47.48
N THR A 11 -27.85 9.06 46.49
CA THR A 11 -29.06 9.37 45.70
C THR A 11 -29.25 10.74 45.00
N PRO A 12 -29.03 10.80 43.68
CA PRO A 12 -29.68 11.78 42.79
C PRO A 12 -31.06 11.28 42.32
N LYS A 13 -32.13 12.04 42.63
CA LYS A 13 -33.48 11.88 42.04
C LYS A 13 -33.50 12.41 40.59
N GLU A 14 -34.04 11.57 39.72
CA GLU A 14 -34.11 11.65 38.27
C GLU A 14 -35.15 12.70 37.78
N LYS A 15 -34.74 13.58 36.86
CA LYS A 15 -35.62 14.44 36.04
C LYS A 15 -35.87 13.76 34.68
N PRO A 16 -37.04 13.96 34.03
CA PRO A 16 -37.56 13.06 33.00
C PRO A 16 -36.82 13.14 31.65
N LYS A 17 -36.59 11.98 31.02
CA LYS A 17 -36.00 11.81 29.68
C LYS A 17 -36.95 12.24 28.55
N ALA A 18 -36.44 13.09 27.66
CA ALA A 18 -36.98 13.38 26.33
C ALA A 18 -36.54 12.28 25.32
N PRO A 19 -37.30 12.06 24.23
CA PRO A 19 -37.31 10.80 23.46
C PRO A 19 -36.13 10.61 22.50
N SER A 20 -35.66 9.37 22.41
CA SER A 20 -34.58 8.89 21.54
C SER A 20 -35.02 8.67 20.08
N PRO A 21 -34.18 8.99 19.07
CA PRO A 21 -34.50 8.78 17.65
C PRO A 21 -34.47 7.29 17.22
N PRO A 22 -35.25 6.90 16.18
CA PRO A 22 -35.60 5.51 15.88
C PRO A 22 -34.48 4.65 15.26
N GLN A 23 -34.48 3.36 15.66
CA GLN A 23 -33.58 2.30 15.22
C GLN A 23 -33.74 1.93 13.73
N SER A 24 -32.61 1.80 13.03
CA SER A 24 -32.53 1.28 11.65
C SER A 24 -32.68 -0.24 11.59
N LYS A 25 -33.57 -0.74 10.73
CA LYS A 25 -33.83 -2.17 10.47
C LYS A 25 -32.61 -2.89 9.87
N PRO A 26 -32.34 -4.17 10.21
CA PRO A 26 -31.27 -4.96 9.60
C PRO A 26 -31.66 -5.47 8.19
N SER A 27 -30.73 -5.32 7.24
CA SER A 27 -30.82 -5.79 5.84
C SER A 27 -30.35 -7.25 5.70
N ALA A 28 -30.79 -7.88 4.61
CA ALA A 28 -30.89 -9.31 4.32
C ALA A 28 -29.67 -10.21 4.63
N THR A 29 -29.98 -11.42 5.10
CA THR A 29 -29.09 -12.54 5.42
C THR A 29 -28.39 -13.12 4.18
N GLU A 30 -27.06 -13.03 4.10
CA GLU A 30 -26.24 -13.87 3.21
C GLU A 30 -26.20 -15.33 3.73
N PRO A 31 -26.13 -16.35 2.84
CA PRO A 31 -26.06 -17.76 3.24
C PRO A 31 -24.82 -18.04 4.10
N GLN A 32 -25.03 -18.55 5.31
CA GLN A 32 -23.96 -18.99 6.21
C GLN A 32 -23.37 -20.32 5.73
N LEU A 33 -22.17 -20.24 5.16
CA LEU A 33 -21.26 -21.38 4.96
C LEU A 33 -20.75 -21.92 6.33
N PRO A 34 -20.42 -23.22 6.44
CA PRO A 34 -20.02 -23.85 7.71
C PRO A 34 -18.77 -23.23 8.35
N PRO A 35 -18.54 -23.45 9.66
CA PRO A 35 -17.61 -22.65 10.47
C PRO A 35 -16.16 -22.65 9.97
N LYS A 36 -15.70 -21.47 9.55
CA LYS A 36 -14.32 -21.10 9.21
C LYS A 36 -13.39 -21.08 10.44
N GLU A 37 -13.30 -22.15 11.24
CA GLU A 37 -12.51 -22.13 12.49
C GLU A 37 -11.01 -21.82 12.31
N ARG A 38 -10.48 -21.90 11.08
CA ARG A 38 -9.07 -21.56 10.77
C ARG A 38 -8.87 -20.33 9.87
N GLU A 39 -9.93 -19.67 9.40
CA GLU A 39 -9.79 -18.58 8.43
C GLU A 39 -10.13 -17.22 9.03
N ARG A 40 -9.11 -16.36 9.15
CA ARG A 40 -9.30 -14.95 9.53
C ARG A 40 -9.63 -14.11 8.31
N ARG A 41 -10.92 -13.73 8.16
CA ARG A 41 -11.32 -12.71 7.18
C ARG A 41 -10.86 -11.33 7.68
N VAL A 42 -9.99 -10.67 6.92
CA VAL A 42 -9.55 -9.29 7.23
C VAL A 42 -10.23 -8.33 6.25
N PRO A 43 -11.02 -7.35 6.73
CA PRO A 43 -11.62 -6.35 5.85
C PRO A 43 -10.53 -5.49 5.21
N MET A 44 -10.63 -5.25 3.89
CA MET A 44 -9.66 -4.41 3.20
C MET A 44 -9.80 -2.93 3.61
N THR A 45 -8.67 -2.28 3.88
CA THR A 45 -8.60 -0.83 4.05
C THR A 45 -8.95 -0.12 2.74
N ARG A 46 -9.44 1.14 2.83
CA ARG A 46 -9.86 1.92 1.65
C ARG A 46 -8.75 2.05 0.60
N LEU A 47 -7.51 2.29 1.04
CA LEU A 47 -6.35 2.39 0.15
C LEU A 47 -6.10 1.06 -0.58
N ARG A 48 -6.12 -0.07 0.14
CA ARG A 48 -5.91 -1.40 -0.45
C ARG A 48 -6.99 -1.74 -1.47
N LYS A 49 -8.26 -1.44 -1.18
CA LYS A 49 -9.36 -1.61 -2.14
C LYS A 49 -9.10 -0.84 -3.43
N ARG A 50 -8.70 0.43 -3.33
CA ARG A 50 -8.44 1.28 -4.50
C ARG A 50 -7.26 0.79 -5.35
N VAL A 51 -6.18 0.33 -4.71
CA VAL A 51 -5.04 -0.27 -5.42
C VAL A 51 -5.47 -1.53 -6.16
N ALA A 52 -6.26 -2.39 -5.52
CA ALA A 52 -6.77 -3.62 -6.14
C ALA A 52 -7.67 -3.32 -7.34
N THR A 53 -8.59 -2.36 -7.23
CA THR A 53 -9.45 -1.92 -8.34
C THR A 53 -8.59 -1.44 -9.52
N ARG A 54 -7.64 -0.52 -9.29
CA ARG A 54 -6.77 0.00 -10.36
C ARG A 54 -5.94 -1.08 -11.04
N LEU A 55 -5.39 -2.02 -10.27
CA LEU A 55 -4.61 -3.13 -10.84
C LEU A 55 -5.48 -4.02 -11.73
N LYS A 56 -6.72 -4.30 -11.31
CA LYS A 56 -7.64 -5.10 -12.10
C LYS A 56 -8.11 -4.36 -13.36
N ASP A 57 -8.34 -3.06 -13.26
CA ASP A 57 -8.68 -2.23 -14.42
C ASP A 57 -7.56 -2.26 -15.46
N SER A 58 -6.29 -2.09 -15.05
CA SER A 58 -5.14 -2.19 -15.97
C SER A 58 -5.03 -3.55 -16.66
N GLN A 59 -5.38 -4.64 -15.97
CA GLN A 59 -5.41 -5.98 -16.57
C GLN A 59 -6.49 -6.16 -17.64
N ASN A 60 -7.61 -5.47 -17.48
CA ASN A 60 -8.71 -5.58 -18.43
C ASN A 60 -8.52 -4.63 -19.63
N THR A 61 -7.89 -3.48 -19.43
CA THR A 61 -7.66 -2.47 -20.48
C THR A 61 -6.47 -2.80 -21.39
N PHE A 62 -5.37 -3.35 -20.85
CA PHE A 62 -4.14 -3.57 -21.62
C PHE A 62 -3.91 -5.06 -21.90
N ALA A 63 -3.54 -5.38 -23.14
CA ALA A 63 -3.01 -6.69 -23.50
C ALA A 63 -1.56 -6.82 -22.99
N MET A 64 -1.39 -7.30 -21.75
CA MET A 64 -0.07 -7.49 -21.15
C MET A 64 0.62 -8.75 -21.67
N LEU A 65 1.78 -8.55 -22.30
CA LEU A 65 2.69 -9.61 -22.75
C LEU A 65 4.05 -9.41 -22.08
N THR A 66 4.71 -10.50 -21.71
CA THR A 66 6.02 -10.46 -21.04
C THR A 66 7.07 -11.16 -21.90
N THR A 67 8.14 -10.44 -22.21
CA THR A 67 9.33 -10.96 -22.89
C THR A 67 10.50 -11.04 -21.91
N PHE A 68 11.36 -12.05 -22.04
CA PHE A 68 12.52 -12.25 -21.18
C PHE A 68 13.81 -12.21 -21.98
N ASN A 69 14.85 -11.59 -21.42
CA ASN A 69 16.20 -11.55 -21.95
C ASN A 69 17.20 -11.73 -20.79
N GLU A 70 18.39 -12.25 -21.11
CA GLU A 70 19.51 -12.37 -20.17
C GLU A 70 20.50 -11.22 -20.36
N VAL A 71 21.12 -10.76 -19.27
CA VAL A 71 22.08 -9.65 -19.28
C VAL A 71 23.29 -10.00 -18.43
N ASP A 72 24.50 -9.85 -18.99
CA ASP A 72 25.74 -10.01 -18.25
C ASP A 72 26.01 -8.80 -17.34
N MET A 73 26.16 -9.06 -16.04
CA MET A 73 26.36 -8.06 -15.00
C MET A 73 27.83 -7.87 -14.60
N THR A 74 28.76 -8.65 -15.18
CA THR A 74 30.17 -8.69 -14.80
C THR A 74 30.82 -7.30 -14.82
N ASN A 75 30.59 -6.54 -15.89
CA ASN A 75 31.17 -5.20 -16.05
C ASN A 75 30.56 -4.17 -15.10
N LEU A 76 29.26 -4.28 -14.81
CA LEU A 76 28.58 -3.37 -13.88
C LEU A 76 29.03 -3.62 -12.44
N MET A 77 29.26 -4.89 -12.08
CA MET A 77 29.82 -5.25 -10.77
C MET A 77 31.24 -4.73 -10.58
N LYS A 78 32.11 -4.82 -11.61
CA LYS A 78 33.46 -4.22 -11.57
C LYS A 78 33.41 -2.71 -11.38
N LEU A 79 32.59 -2.01 -12.15
CA LEU A 79 32.43 -0.55 -11.99
C LEU A 79 31.95 -0.19 -10.57
N ARG A 80 31.03 -0.98 -10.00
CA ARG A 80 30.58 -0.77 -8.63
C ARG A 80 31.68 -1.03 -7.61
N SER A 81 32.51 -2.06 -7.75
CA SER A 81 33.60 -2.33 -6.81
C SER A 81 34.64 -1.23 -6.79
N ASP A 82 34.94 -0.64 -7.95
CA ASP A 82 36.01 0.33 -8.10
C ASP A 82 35.60 1.71 -7.56
N TYR A 83 34.33 2.10 -7.72
CA TYR A 83 33.86 3.45 -7.40
C TYR A 83 32.93 3.54 -6.20
N LYS A 84 32.54 2.42 -5.56
CA LYS A 84 31.60 2.44 -4.42
C LYS A 84 32.07 3.34 -3.27
N ASP A 85 33.35 3.28 -2.92
CA ASP A 85 33.87 3.91 -1.71
C ASP A 85 34.08 5.41 -1.97
N ALA A 86 34.66 5.75 -3.11
CA ALA A 86 34.76 7.13 -3.59
C ALA A 86 33.39 7.83 -3.77
N PHE A 87 32.35 7.09 -4.18
CA PHE A 87 31.00 7.64 -4.34
C PHE A 87 30.32 7.91 -2.99
N VAL A 88 30.53 7.03 -2.00
CA VAL A 88 30.03 7.24 -0.64
C VAL A 88 30.72 8.43 0.02
N GLU A 89 32.03 8.60 -0.17
CA GLU A 89 32.76 9.75 0.37
C GLU A 89 32.28 11.09 -0.20
N LYS A 90 31.96 11.14 -1.51
CA LYS A 90 31.53 12.38 -2.17
C LYS A 90 30.06 12.72 -1.98
N HIS A 91 29.19 11.72 -1.98
CA HIS A 91 27.73 11.92 -2.04
C HIS A 91 26.97 11.42 -0.80
N GLY A 92 27.64 10.74 0.13
CA GLY A 92 27.02 10.19 1.35
C GLY A 92 26.00 9.08 1.10
N VAL A 93 25.85 8.62 -0.14
CA VAL A 93 24.89 7.59 -0.57
C VAL A 93 25.61 6.41 -1.18
N LYS A 94 25.07 5.20 -0.96
CA LYS A 94 25.65 3.97 -1.51
C LYS A 94 25.36 3.85 -2.99
N LEU A 95 26.37 3.54 -3.79
CA LEU A 95 26.19 3.21 -5.20
C LEU A 95 25.51 1.83 -5.33
N GLY A 96 24.24 1.83 -5.73
CA GLY A 96 23.44 0.64 -6.00
C GLY A 96 23.48 0.21 -7.47
N LEU A 97 23.02 -1.01 -7.76
CA LEU A 97 22.91 -1.51 -9.14
C LEU A 97 21.79 -0.82 -9.92
N MET A 98 20.75 -0.35 -9.20
CA MET A 98 19.57 0.30 -9.78
C MET A 98 19.90 1.54 -10.61
N SER A 99 20.94 2.31 -10.24
CA SER A 99 21.32 3.52 -11.00
C SER A 99 21.77 3.19 -12.42
N GLY A 100 22.48 2.08 -12.61
CA GLY A 100 22.88 1.58 -13.93
C GLY A 100 21.68 1.17 -14.78
N PHE A 101 20.74 0.42 -14.19
CA PHE A 101 19.51 0.01 -14.88
C PHE A 101 18.62 1.20 -15.25
N ILE A 102 18.48 2.19 -14.37
CA ILE A 102 17.69 3.40 -14.66
C ILE A 102 18.33 4.18 -15.80
N LYS A 103 19.66 4.37 -15.80
CA LYS A 103 20.33 5.09 -16.89
C LYS A 103 20.23 4.34 -18.22
N ALA A 104 20.35 3.01 -18.20
CA ALA A 104 20.15 2.18 -19.38
C ALA A 104 18.70 2.26 -19.90
N ALA A 105 17.71 2.19 -19.00
CA ALA A 105 16.30 2.32 -19.36
C ALA A 105 15.98 3.68 -19.98
N VAL A 106 16.51 4.79 -19.44
CA VAL A 106 16.34 6.13 -20.02
C VAL A 106 16.96 6.21 -21.43
N SER A 107 18.15 5.63 -21.63
CA SER A 107 18.77 5.55 -22.96
C SER A 107 17.93 4.72 -23.94
N GLY A 108 17.37 3.60 -23.48
CA GLY A 108 16.46 2.76 -24.26
C GLY A 108 15.17 3.48 -24.66
N LEU A 109 14.59 4.24 -23.74
CA LEU A 109 13.37 5.04 -23.99
C LEU A 109 13.62 6.17 -25.01
N GLN A 110 14.82 6.76 -25.01
CA GLN A 110 15.19 7.76 -26.01
C GLN A 110 15.33 7.16 -27.42
N ASN A 111 15.87 5.94 -27.52
CA ASN A 111 16.03 5.25 -28.81
C ASN A 111 14.72 4.68 -29.34
N GLN A 112 13.81 4.24 -28.46
CA GLN A 112 12.51 3.72 -28.82
C GLN A 112 11.38 4.54 -28.16
N PRO A 113 10.94 5.64 -28.80
CA PRO A 113 9.96 6.54 -28.22
C PRO A 113 8.57 5.90 -28.06
N ILE A 114 8.27 4.84 -28.81
CA ILE A 114 7.00 4.11 -28.74
C ILE A 114 6.76 3.56 -27.33
N ILE A 115 7.81 3.16 -26.61
CA ILE A 115 7.70 2.62 -25.24
C ILE A 115 7.36 3.74 -24.24
N ASN A 116 7.68 4.99 -24.55
CA ASN A 116 7.39 6.15 -23.70
C ASN A 116 6.05 6.83 -24.05
N ALA A 117 5.24 6.24 -24.92
CA ALA A 117 3.93 6.77 -25.30
C ALA A 117 2.80 6.15 -24.44
N VAL A 118 1.66 6.84 -24.40
CA VAL A 118 0.42 6.37 -23.76
C VAL A 118 -0.68 6.39 -24.81
N ILE A 119 -1.58 5.39 -24.75
CA ILE A 119 -2.78 5.33 -25.58
C ILE A 119 -3.90 6.04 -24.80
N ASP A 120 -4.46 7.10 -25.38
CA ASP A 120 -5.56 7.88 -24.80
C ASP A 120 -6.78 7.78 -25.71
N GLY A 121 -7.68 6.83 -25.42
CA GLY A 121 -8.86 6.56 -26.24
C GLY A 121 -8.53 6.05 -27.66
N ASP A 122 -9.54 6.06 -28.54
CA ASP A 122 -9.38 5.89 -29.99
C ASP A 122 -8.68 7.12 -30.61
#